data_AF-A0A8T0PTQ5-F1
#
_entry.id   AF-A0A8T0PTQ5-F1
#
_cell.length_a   1.000
_cell.length_b   1.000
_cell.length_c   1.000
_cell.angle_alpha   90.00
_cell.angle_beta   90.00
_cell.angle_gamma   90.00
#
_symmetry.space_group_name_H-M   'P 1'
#
loop_
_entity.id
_entity.type
_entity.pdbx_description
1 polymer ?
#
loop_
_entity_poly.entity_id
_entity_poly.type
_entity_poly.pdbx_seq_one_letter_code
_entity_poly.pdbx_strand_id
1 'polypeptide(L)'
;MASWSSPAAAPCRFLSPLATAASSRALLSFPTPTTRRRLLLSSTATTIAAAMAASSPSPPCKVLDSHLHVWASPQQAKEGYPYFPGQEATLRGDADFLLECMDEAGVDGALIVQPINHMFDHSLVTSVLKKYPSKFIGCCLANPADDGSGIKQLEHLIVQEKYRAVRFNPNLWPPGQKMTNEVGRSLFAKAGELGAPVGIMTMKGIGLYIQEIEELCRDYPETTVILDHMAFCKPPT
;
A
#
# COMPACT_ATOMS: atom_id res chain seq x y z
N MET A 1 8.47 24.31 30.74
CA MET A 1 9.05 24.19 29.38
C MET A 1 9.58 22.78 29.22
N ALA A 2 8.81 21.90 28.57
CA ALA A 2 9.27 20.56 28.23
C ALA A 2 9.61 20.57 26.73
N SER A 3 10.87 20.29 26.39
CA SER A 3 11.33 20.19 25.01
C SER A 3 10.88 18.86 24.41
N TRP A 4 10.08 18.91 23.35
CA TRP A 4 9.82 17.74 22.51
C TRP A 4 10.91 17.65 21.45
N SER A 5 11.67 16.56 21.49
CA SER A 5 12.59 16.16 20.44
C SER A 5 11.78 15.54 19.30
N SER A 6 11.89 16.07 18.09
CA SER A 6 11.29 15.46 16.90
C SER A 6 11.83 14.03 16.70
N PRO A 7 10.97 13.01 16.50
CA PRO A 7 11.45 11.70 16.10
C PRO A 7 12.00 11.78 14.67
N ALA A 8 13.15 11.15 14.45
CA ALA A 8 13.73 10.99 13.13
C ALA A 8 12.76 10.24 12.21
N ALA A 9 12.58 10.74 10.98
CA ALA A 9 11.73 10.11 9.98
C ALA A 9 12.23 8.67 9.71
N ALA A 10 11.40 7.68 10.04
CA ALA A 10 11.64 6.30 9.67
C ALA A 10 11.58 6.18 8.13
N PRO A 11 12.47 5.39 7.49
CA PRO A 11 12.45 5.20 6.05
C PRO A 11 11.12 4.57 5.62
N CYS A 12 10.44 5.23 4.69
CA CYS A 12 9.16 4.82 4.12
C CYS A 12 9.34 3.48 3.36
N ARG A 13 9.04 2.35 4.02
CA ARG A 13 9.17 0.99 3.45
C ARG A 13 8.21 0.71 2.29
N PHE A 14 7.23 1.59 2.07
CA PHE A 14 6.16 1.48 1.08
C PHE A 14 6.61 1.32 -0.38
N LEU A 15 7.80 1.79 -0.74
CA LEU A 15 8.30 1.77 -2.12
C LEU A 15 9.38 0.71 -2.38
N SER A 16 9.74 -0.09 -1.37
CA SER A 16 10.75 -1.14 -1.56
C SER A 16 10.15 -2.38 -2.24
N PRO A 17 10.87 -3.03 -3.16
CA PRO A 17 10.48 -4.33 -3.68
C PRO A 17 10.32 -5.33 -2.53
N LEU A 18 9.29 -6.19 -2.59
CA LEU A 18 9.11 -7.28 -1.63
C LEU A 18 10.37 -8.18 -1.67
N ALA A 19 11.01 -8.40 -0.53
CA ALA A 19 12.19 -9.26 -0.45
C ALA A 19 11.79 -10.71 -0.78
N THR A 20 12.28 -11.24 -1.91
CA THR A 20 12.26 -12.67 -2.19
C THR A 20 13.37 -13.34 -1.36
N ALA A 21 12.99 -14.23 -0.46
CA ALA A 21 13.94 -14.98 0.37
C ALA A 21 14.73 -15.99 -0.48
N ALA A 22 15.90 -15.58 -0.99
CA ALA A 22 16.89 -16.49 -1.55
C ALA A 22 17.89 -16.89 -0.46
N SER A 23 17.79 -18.13 0.02
CA SER A 23 18.75 -18.72 0.96
C SER A 23 20.08 -18.99 0.25
N SER A 24 21.13 -18.23 0.59
CA SER A 24 22.50 -18.52 0.15
C SER A 24 23.36 -18.87 1.36
N ARG A 25 23.71 -20.16 1.48
CA ARG A 25 24.78 -20.67 2.34
C ARG A 25 26.12 -20.17 1.79
N ALA A 26 26.74 -19.22 2.48
CA ALA A 26 28.14 -18.87 2.24
C ALA A 26 29.04 -19.73 3.16
N LEU A 27 29.87 -20.58 2.55
CA LEU A 27 30.99 -21.24 3.21
C LEU A 27 32.17 -20.26 3.31
N LEU A 28 32.65 -20.05 4.54
CA LEU A 28 33.82 -19.22 4.84
C LEU A 28 35.09 -19.91 4.33
N SER A 29 35.90 -19.18 3.57
CA SER A 29 37.29 -19.54 3.27
C SER A 29 38.19 -18.34 3.57
N PHE A 30 39.19 -18.56 4.43
CA PHE A 30 40.21 -17.57 4.80
C PHE A 30 41.44 -17.74 3.91
N PRO A 31 42.07 -16.65 3.43
CA PRO A 31 43.46 -16.71 2.97
C PRO A 31 44.42 -16.06 3.98
N THR A 32 45.57 -16.72 4.14
CA THR A 32 46.74 -16.33 4.93
C THR A 32 47.59 -15.25 4.25
N PRO A 33 48.40 -14.47 5.01
CA PRO A 33 49.15 -13.34 4.47
C PRO A 33 50.52 -13.76 3.95
N THR A 34 50.94 -13.24 2.80
CA THR A 34 52.35 -13.22 2.40
C THR A 34 52.80 -11.82 1.96
N THR A 35 53.89 -11.40 2.57
CA THR A 35 54.56 -10.11 2.45
C THR A 35 55.46 -10.08 1.22
N ARG A 36 55.46 -8.99 0.44
CA ARG A 36 56.68 -8.55 -0.29
C ARG A 36 56.61 -7.06 -0.69
N ARG A 37 57.65 -6.34 -0.27
CA ARG A 37 57.99 -4.94 -0.60
C ARG A 37 58.56 -4.81 -2.02
N ARG A 38 58.20 -3.75 -2.75
CA ARG A 38 59.10 -2.86 -3.55
C ARG A 38 58.28 -1.71 -4.15
N LEU A 39 58.47 -0.48 -3.68
CA LEU A 39 59.38 0.58 -4.15
C LEU A 39 58.75 1.45 -5.26
N LEU A 40 58.57 2.72 -4.91
CA LEU A 40 58.01 3.84 -5.67
C LEU A 40 58.91 4.25 -6.86
N LEU A 41 58.30 4.62 -7.98
CA LEU A 41 58.81 5.70 -8.84
C LEU A 41 57.67 6.57 -9.37
N SER A 42 57.93 7.87 -9.31
CA SER A 42 57.09 9.04 -9.56
C SER A 42 56.88 9.34 -11.05
N SER A 43 55.73 9.90 -11.45
CA SER A 43 55.65 11.14 -12.25
C SER A 43 54.22 11.57 -12.60
N THR A 44 53.87 12.79 -12.13
CA THR A 44 53.12 13.89 -12.77
C THR A 44 51.83 13.61 -13.56
N ALA A 45 50.70 14.11 -13.05
CA ALA A 45 49.92 15.22 -13.65
C ALA A 45 48.60 15.39 -12.87
N THR A 46 48.56 16.31 -11.91
CA THR A 46 47.32 16.66 -11.22
C THR A 46 46.56 17.66 -12.09
N THR A 47 45.76 17.16 -13.04
CA THR A 47 44.68 17.96 -13.63
C THR A 47 43.63 18.18 -12.56
N ILE A 48 43.61 19.38 -11.96
CA ILE A 48 42.46 19.84 -11.18
C ILE A 48 41.35 20.13 -12.18
N ALA A 49 40.63 19.08 -12.59
CA ALA A 49 39.35 19.23 -13.24
C ALA A 49 38.39 19.78 -12.17
N ALA A 50 38.10 21.07 -12.24
CA ALA A 50 36.98 21.64 -11.50
C ALA A 50 35.70 20.98 -12.04
N ALA A 51 35.27 19.91 -11.38
CA ALA A 51 33.97 19.32 -11.59
C ALA A 51 32.93 20.33 -11.11
N MET A 52 32.49 21.21 -12.02
CA MET A 52 31.21 21.88 -11.88
C MET A 52 30.17 20.76 -11.94
N ALA A 53 29.80 20.25 -10.76
CA ALA A 53 28.66 19.39 -10.61
C ALA A 53 27.43 20.23 -11.00
N ALA A 54 27.08 20.19 -12.28
CA ALA A 54 25.78 20.66 -12.73
C ALA A 54 24.76 19.88 -11.90
N SER A 55 24.05 20.58 -11.03
CA SER A 55 22.92 20.02 -10.31
C SER A 55 21.90 19.61 -11.37
N SER A 56 21.85 18.32 -11.69
CA SER A 56 20.77 17.76 -12.50
C SER A 56 19.45 18.20 -11.88
N PRO A 57 18.50 18.74 -12.65
CA PRO A 57 17.20 19.09 -12.10
C PRO A 57 16.61 17.85 -11.44
N SER A 58 16.22 17.98 -10.17
CA SER A 58 15.51 16.92 -9.47
C SER A 58 14.28 16.54 -10.30
N PRO A 59 13.99 15.25 -10.50
CA PRO A 59 12.79 14.84 -11.21
C PRO A 59 11.59 15.50 -10.53
N PRO A 60 10.58 15.96 -11.30
CA PRO A 60 9.40 16.60 -10.73
C PRO A 60 8.78 15.69 -9.66
N CYS A 61 8.39 16.30 -8.53
CA CYS A 61 7.72 15.59 -7.45
C CYS A 61 6.39 15.06 -7.98
N LYS A 62 6.14 13.75 -7.85
CA LYS A 62 4.88 13.15 -8.29
C LYS A 62 3.75 13.53 -7.35
N VAL A 63 2.63 13.98 -7.90
CA VAL A 63 1.38 14.21 -7.18
C VAL A 63 0.56 12.93 -7.22
N LEU A 64 0.28 12.34 -6.05
CA LEU A 64 -0.46 11.09 -5.95
C LEU A 64 -1.76 11.31 -5.17
N ASP A 65 -2.88 10.85 -5.73
CA ASP A 65 -4.13 10.73 -4.98
C ASP A 65 -4.10 9.44 -4.15
N SER A 66 -4.16 9.57 -2.83
CA SER A 66 -4.08 8.43 -1.91
C SER A 66 -5.37 7.63 -1.81
N HIS A 67 -6.51 8.08 -2.35
CA HIS A 67 -7.78 7.39 -2.14
C HIS A 67 -8.84 7.71 -3.19
N LEU A 68 -9.02 6.80 -4.15
CA LEU A 68 -10.18 6.82 -5.06
C LEU A 68 -10.78 5.44 -5.28
N HIS A 69 -11.89 5.39 -6.02
CA HIS A 69 -12.61 4.17 -6.35
C HIS A 69 -12.88 4.09 -7.86
N VAL A 70 -12.75 2.91 -8.45
CA VAL A 70 -13.18 2.61 -9.83
C VAL A 70 -14.28 1.56 -9.79
N TRP A 71 -15.43 1.85 -10.39
CA TRP A 71 -16.52 0.89 -10.56
C TRP A 71 -16.92 0.74 -12.03
N ALA A 72 -17.56 -0.38 -12.34
CA ALA A 72 -17.93 -0.73 -13.71
C ALA A 72 -18.86 0.32 -14.31
N SER A 73 -18.77 0.59 -15.61
CA SER A 73 -19.87 1.22 -16.33
C SER A 73 -21.06 0.25 -16.42
N PRO A 74 -22.29 0.72 -16.72
CA PRO A 74 -23.43 -0.17 -16.93
C PRO A 74 -23.21 -1.24 -18.00
N GLN A 75 -22.35 -0.99 -18.98
CA GLN A 75 -21.99 -1.98 -20.00
C GLN A 75 -21.02 -3.02 -19.45
N GLN A 76 -19.94 -2.58 -18.80
CA GLN A 76 -18.96 -3.47 -18.16
C GLN A 76 -19.62 -4.39 -17.11
N ALA A 77 -20.62 -3.87 -16.39
CA ALA A 77 -21.38 -4.64 -15.42
C ALA A 77 -22.18 -5.78 -16.04
N LYS A 78 -22.64 -5.64 -17.29
CA LYS A 78 -23.36 -6.69 -18.03
C LYS A 78 -22.42 -7.73 -18.65
N GLU A 79 -21.20 -7.34 -18.98
CA GLU A 79 -20.28 -8.18 -19.76
C GLU A 79 -19.37 -9.06 -18.90
N GLY A 80 -18.98 -8.60 -17.71
CA GLY A 80 -18.04 -9.38 -16.90
C GLY A 80 -17.65 -8.82 -15.54
N TYR A 81 -18.08 -7.60 -15.20
CA TYR A 81 -17.76 -6.96 -13.93
C TYR A 81 -19.03 -6.59 -13.15
N PRO A 82 -19.87 -7.57 -12.78
CA PRO A 82 -21.16 -7.31 -12.18
C PRO A 82 -21.03 -6.51 -10.88
N TYR A 83 -22.03 -5.68 -10.61
CA TYR A 83 -22.16 -5.09 -9.29
C TYR A 83 -22.56 -6.16 -8.27
N PHE A 84 -22.12 -5.97 -7.03
CA PHE A 84 -22.73 -6.68 -5.92
C PHE A 84 -24.20 -6.25 -5.80
N PRO A 85 -25.15 -7.18 -5.55
CA PRO A 85 -26.57 -6.85 -5.52
C PRO A 85 -26.91 -5.67 -4.60
N GLY A 86 -27.59 -4.66 -5.15
CA GLY A 86 -27.98 -3.45 -4.41
C GLY A 86 -26.85 -2.42 -4.23
N GLN A 87 -25.72 -2.59 -4.90
CA GLN A 87 -24.59 -1.66 -4.90
C GLN A 87 -24.34 -1.08 -6.30
N GLU A 88 -25.38 -0.92 -7.10
CA GLU A 88 -25.31 -0.30 -8.42
C GLU A 88 -24.89 1.17 -8.28
N ALA A 89 -23.91 1.59 -9.05
CA ALA A 89 -23.46 2.97 -9.03
C ALA A 89 -24.46 3.89 -9.74
N THR A 90 -24.72 5.05 -9.15
CA THR A 90 -25.58 6.10 -9.71
C THR A 90 -24.82 7.17 -10.50
N LEU A 91 -23.49 7.18 -10.37
CA LEU A 91 -22.58 8.14 -11.01
C LEU A 91 -21.55 7.41 -11.86
N ARG A 92 -20.95 8.13 -12.81
CA ARG A 92 -19.81 7.63 -13.61
C ARG A 92 -18.56 7.56 -12.71
N GLY A 93 -17.81 6.47 -12.82
CA GLY A 93 -16.57 6.25 -12.07
C GLY A 93 -15.71 5.14 -12.70
N ASP A 94 -15.81 5.00 -14.02
CA ASP A 94 -14.93 4.12 -14.79
C ASP A 94 -13.51 4.71 -14.89
N ALA A 95 -12.53 3.86 -15.23
CA ALA A 95 -11.12 4.25 -15.26
C ALA A 95 -10.82 5.38 -16.26
N ASP A 96 -11.52 5.45 -17.40
CA ASP A 96 -11.26 6.47 -18.41
C ASP A 96 -11.72 7.85 -17.90
N PHE A 97 -12.87 7.91 -17.21
CA PHE A 97 -13.31 9.13 -16.52
C PHE A 97 -12.29 9.61 -15.48
N LEU A 98 -11.74 8.70 -14.67
CA LEU A 98 -10.77 9.09 -13.66
C LEU A 98 -9.47 9.60 -14.26
N LEU A 99 -9.02 9.03 -15.39
CA LEU A 99 -7.84 9.51 -16.10
C LEU A 99 -8.05 10.94 -16.63
N GLU A 100 -9.24 11.26 -17.14
CA GLU A 100 -9.64 12.63 -17.51
C GLU A 100 -9.52 13.57 -16.30
N CYS A 101 -10.13 13.21 -15.16
CA CYS A 101 -10.07 14.03 -13.95
C CYS A 101 -8.63 14.20 -13.40
N MET A 102 -7.81 13.15 -13.46
CA MET A 102 -6.41 13.20 -13.02
C MET A 102 -5.58 14.14 -13.89
N ASP A 103 -5.76 14.11 -15.21
CA ASP A 103 -5.06 14.99 -16.14
C ASP A 103 -5.44 16.47 -15.88
N GLU A 104 -6.73 16.75 -15.75
CA GLU A 104 -7.24 18.09 -15.43
C GLU A 104 -6.73 18.61 -14.08
N ALA A 105 -6.59 17.73 -13.07
CA ALA A 105 -6.15 18.09 -11.73
C ALA A 105 -4.62 18.08 -11.55
N GLY A 106 -3.84 17.64 -12.56
CA GLY A 106 -2.39 17.50 -12.44
C GLY A 106 -1.95 16.38 -11.48
N VAL A 107 -2.72 15.29 -11.41
CA VAL A 107 -2.42 14.10 -10.59
C VAL A 107 -1.69 13.05 -11.43
N ASP A 108 -0.50 12.64 -11.00
CA ASP A 108 0.35 11.70 -11.73
C ASP A 108 -0.10 10.24 -11.59
N GLY A 109 -0.71 9.89 -10.46
CA GLY A 109 -1.14 8.53 -10.15
C GLY A 109 -2.06 8.46 -8.93
N ALA A 110 -2.67 7.30 -8.70
CA ALA A 110 -3.61 7.14 -7.59
C ALA A 110 -3.63 5.72 -6.97
N LEU A 111 -4.04 5.64 -5.71
CA LEU A 111 -4.40 4.38 -5.04
C LEU A 111 -5.89 4.10 -5.24
N ILE A 112 -6.20 3.04 -6.00
CA ILE A 112 -7.56 2.53 -6.16
C ILE A 112 -7.88 1.63 -4.98
N VAL A 113 -8.77 2.10 -4.12
CA VAL A 113 -9.37 1.30 -3.06
C VAL A 113 -10.52 0.49 -3.65
N GLN A 114 -10.52 -0.83 -3.45
CA GLN A 114 -11.61 -1.70 -3.92
C GLN A 114 -12.98 -1.12 -3.48
N PRO A 115 -13.89 -0.84 -4.42
CA PRO A 115 -15.17 -0.22 -4.10
C PRO A 115 -16.16 -1.24 -3.54
N ILE A 116 -17.11 -0.75 -2.75
CA ILE A 116 -18.24 -1.54 -2.26
C ILE A 116 -19.12 -2.08 -3.40
N ASN A 117 -19.13 -1.38 -4.54
CA ASN A 117 -19.88 -1.73 -5.75
C ASN A 117 -19.58 -3.13 -6.27
N HIS A 118 -18.36 -3.64 -6.05
CA HIS A 118 -17.95 -5.00 -6.46
C HIS A 118 -17.59 -5.90 -5.27
N MET A 119 -17.75 -5.41 -4.03
CA MET A 119 -17.41 -6.12 -2.79
C MET A 119 -16.04 -6.81 -2.89
N PHE A 120 -15.99 -8.14 -2.77
CA PHE A 120 -14.78 -8.94 -2.78
C PHE A 120 -14.36 -9.40 -4.19
N ASP A 121 -15.12 -9.08 -5.23
CA ASP A 121 -14.69 -9.28 -6.61
C ASP A 121 -13.77 -8.14 -7.05
N HIS A 122 -12.47 -8.41 -7.05
CA HIS A 122 -11.42 -7.47 -7.43
C HIS A 122 -11.08 -7.54 -8.92
N SER A 123 -11.83 -8.28 -9.74
CA SER A 123 -11.51 -8.50 -11.16
C SER A 123 -11.42 -7.21 -11.96
N LEU A 124 -12.38 -6.28 -11.76
CA LEU A 124 -12.38 -4.99 -12.44
C LEU A 124 -11.14 -4.17 -12.06
N VAL A 125 -10.91 -3.94 -10.76
CA VAL A 125 -9.76 -3.14 -10.29
C VAL A 125 -8.46 -3.77 -10.79
N THR A 126 -8.32 -5.10 -10.69
CA THR A 126 -7.16 -5.82 -11.20
C THR A 126 -6.94 -5.60 -12.69
N SER A 127 -8.01 -5.62 -13.50
CA SER A 127 -7.92 -5.32 -14.94
C SER A 127 -7.42 -3.89 -15.20
N VAL A 128 -7.86 -2.91 -14.39
CA VAL A 128 -7.48 -1.50 -14.49
C VAL A 128 -6.02 -1.30 -14.09
N LEU A 129 -5.57 -1.94 -13.01
CA LEU A 129 -4.16 -1.92 -12.59
C LEU A 129 -3.24 -2.49 -13.67
N LYS A 130 -3.65 -3.59 -14.32
CA LYS A 130 -2.90 -4.21 -15.43
C LYS A 130 -2.89 -3.33 -16.68
N LYS A 131 -3.99 -2.63 -16.98
CA LYS A 131 -4.11 -1.72 -18.13
C LYS A 131 -3.26 -0.44 -17.94
N TYR A 132 -3.21 0.09 -16.72
CA TYR A 132 -2.54 1.36 -16.42
C TYR A 132 -1.54 1.25 -15.23
N PRO A 133 -0.52 0.39 -15.32
CA PRO A 133 0.37 0.07 -14.19
C PRO A 133 1.30 1.22 -13.79
N SER A 134 1.48 2.23 -14.66
CA SER A 134 2.23 3.44 -14.34
C SER A 134 1.40 4.52 -13.62
N LYS A 135 0.07 4.37 -13.62
CA LYS A 135 -0.88 5.33 -13.05
C LYS A 135 -1.49 4.86 -11.74
N PHE A 136 -1.77 3.57 -11.60
CA PHE A 136 -2.55 3.07 -10.48
C PHE A 136 -1.83 2.00 -9.67
N ILE A 137 -2.07 2.03 -8.36
CA ILE A 137 -1.80 0.94 -7.42
C ILE A 137 -3.10 0.56 -6.71
N GLY A 138 -3.21 -0.69 -6.24
CA GLY A 138 -4.43 -1.21 -5.64
C GLY A 138 -4.39 -1.32 -4.11
N CYS A 139 -5.52 -1.07 -3.47
CA CYS A 139 -5.83 -1.41 -2.08
C CYS A 139 -6.99 -2.41 -2.04
N CYS A 140 -6.73 -3.59 -1.48
CA CYS A 140 -7.70 -4.69 -1.38
C CYS A 140 -8.84 -4.33 -0.42
N LEU A 141 -10.02 -4.92 -0.57
CA LEU A 141 -11.02 -4.98 0.49
C LEU A 141 -10.87 -6.32 1.23
N ALA A 142 -10.60 -6.29 2.53
CA ALA A 142 -10.50 -7.50 3.34
C ALA A 142 -11.87 -8.19 3.46
N ASN A 143 -11.91 -9.48 3.16
CA ASN A 143 -13.11 -10.31 3.34
C ASN A 143 -13.09 -10.99 4.72
N PRO A 144 -13.99 -10.61 5.66
CA PRO A 144 -14.01 -11.15 7.02
C PRO A 144 -14.82 -12.46 7.15
N ALA A 145 -15.09 -13.17 6.04
CA ALA A 145 -15.73 -14.48 6.07
C ALA A 145 -14.91 -15.51 6.87
N ASP A 146 -15.60 -16.29 7.71
CA ASP A 146 -15.01 -17.29 8.62
C ASP A 146 -14.79 -18.66 7.96
N ASP A 147 -14.49 -18.66 6.66
CA ASP A 147 -14.20 -19.86 5.86
C ASP A 147 -12.74 -19.91 5.39
N GLY A 148 -11.93 -18.94 5.82
CA GLY A 148 -10.53 -18.77 5.44
C GLY A 148 -10.32 -18.30 3.99
N SER A 149 -11.38 -18.05 3.22
CA SER A 149 -11.26 -17.57 1.84
C SER A 149 -10.64 -16.18 1.76
N GLY A 150 -10.94 -15.31 2.73
CA GLY A 150 -10.42 -13.94 2.79
C GLY A 150 -8.90 -13.85 2.90
N ILE A 151 -8.29 -14.71 3.72
CA ILE A 151 -6.82 -14.76 3.87
C ILE A 151 -6.15 -15.21 2.56
N LYS A 152 -6.69 -16.25 1.92
CA LYS A 152 -6.16 -16.76 0.64
C LYS A 152 -6.28 -15.70 -0.45
N GLN A 153 -7.42 -15.01 -0.50
CA GLN A 153 -7.64 -13.92 -1.45
C GLN A 153 -6.69 -12.75 -1.20
N LEU A 154 -6.52 -12.35 0.06
CA LEU A 154 -5.62 -11.26 0.46
C LEU A 154 -4.18 -11.55 0.00
N GLU A 155 -3.67 -12.74 0.31
CA GLU A 155 -2.33 -13.15 -0.09
C GLU A 155 -2.17 -13.19 -1.61
N HIS A 156 -3.16 -13.74 -2.33
CA HIS A 156 -3.16 -13.75 -3.79
C HIS A 156 -3.11 -12.33 -4.38
N LEU A 157 -3.96 -11.42 -3.89
CA LEU A 157 -4.02 -10.04 -4.40
C LEU A 157 -2.72 -9.28 -4.17
N ILE A 158 -2.11 -9.41 -2.99
CA ILE A 158 -0.85 -8.70 -2.69
C ILE A 158 0.34 -9.35 -3.42
N VAL A 159 0.48 -10.67 -3.35
CA VAL A 159 1.67 -11.37 -3.86
C VAL A 159 1.63 -11.52 -5.37
N GLN A 160 0.49 -11.91 -5.94
CA GLN A 160 0.36 -12.19 -7.37
C GLN A 160 -0.08 -10.93 -8.14
N GLU A 161 -1.17 -10.30 -7.70
CA GLU A 161 -1.77 -9.14 -8.39
C GLU A 161 -1.14 -7.79 -7.98
N LYS A 162 -0.15 -7.80 -7.08
CA LYS A 162 0.69 -6.65 -6.69
C LYS A 162 -0.07 -5.49 -6.05
N TYR A 163 -1.19 -5.76 -5.39
CA TYR A 163 -1.84 -4.80 -4.50
C TYR A 163 -0.89 -4.41 -3.36
N ARG A 164 -1.02 -3.18 -2.87
CA ARG A 164 -0.06 -2.55 -1.96
C ARG A 164 -0.64 -2.10 -0.64
N ALA A 165 -1.95 -2.28 -0.44
CA ALA A 165 -2.64 -1.93 0.79
C ALA A 165 -3.88 -2.81 0.96
N VAL A 166 -4.45 -2.78 2.16
CA VAL A 166 -5.64 -3.53 2.55
C VAL A 166 -6.60 -2.56 3.22
N ARG A 167 -7.89 -2.69 2.96
CA ARG A 167 -8.94 -1.94 3.63
C ARG A 167 -9.74 -2.84 4.54
N PHE A 168 -9.83 -2.45 5.81
CA PHE A 168 -10.83 -2.93 6.73
C PHE A 168 -12.03 -1.99 6.70
N ASN A 169 -13.21 -2.58 6.49
CA ASN A 169 -14.49 -1.90 6.69
C ASN A 169 -15.24 -2.63 7.81
N PRO A 170 -15.22 -2.14 9.06
CA PRO A 170 -15.86 -2.80 10.20
C PRO A 170 -17.34 -3.13 9.97
N ASN A 171 -18.04 -2.39 9.10
CA ASN A 171 -19.45 -2.68 8.78
C ASN A 171 -19.66 -3.98 7.97
N LEU A 172 -18.59 -4.57 7.43
CA LEU A 172 -18.65 -5.84 6.71
C LEU A 172 -18.37 -7.05 7.60
N TRP A 173 -17.99 -6.85 8.86
CA TRP A 173 -17.90 -7.95 9.80
C TRP A 173 -19.31 -8.51 10.09
N PRO A 174 -19.42 -9.83 10.33
CA PRO A 174 -20.71 -10.41 10.70
C PRO A 174 -21.33 -9.70 11.91
N PRO A 175 -22.67 -9.59 12.00
CA PRO A 175 -23.32 -8.89 13.11
C PRO A 175 -22.84 -9.36 14.47
N GLY A 176 -22.44 -8.41 15.33
CA GLY A 176 -21.93 -8.69 16.68
C GLY A 176 -20.46 -9.12 16.75
N GLN A 177 -19.80 -9.33 15.60
CA GLN A 177 -18.37 -9.62 15.55
C GLN A 177 -17.53 -8.33 15.58
N LYS A 178 -16.33 -8.47 16.14
CA LYS A 178 -15.30 -7.43 16.22
C LYS A 178 -14.22 -7.66 15.15
N MET A 179 -13.53 -6.61 14.74
CA MET A 179 -12.30 -6.71 13.95
C MET A 179 -11.21 -7.48 14.70
N THR A 180 -11.24 -7.49 16.03
CA THR A 180 -10.30 -8.26 16.87
C THR A 180 -10.72 -9.71 17.09
N ASN A 181 -11.67 -10.24 16.33
CA ASN A 181 -11.92 -11.69 16.29
C ASN A 181 -10.77 -12.44 15.59
N GLU A 182 -10.81 -13.77 15.60
CA GLU A 182 -9.75 -14.63 15.03
C GLU A 182 -9.46 -14.31 13.55
N VAL A 183 -10.52 -14.14 12.75
CA VAL A 183 -10.42 -13.82 11.31
C VAL A 183 -9.78 -12.45 11.10
N GLY A 184 -10.25 -11.41 11.78
CA GLY A 184 -9.76 -10.05 11.60
C GLY A 184 -8.31 -9.89 12.08
N ARG A 185 -7.93 -10.56 13.18
CA ARG A 185 -6.53 -10.66 13.63
C ARG A 185 -5.65 -11.34 12.60
N SER A 186 -6.11 -12.46 12.03
CA SER A 186 -5.36 -13.19 11.01
C SER A 186 -5.17 -12.34 9.74
N LEU A 187 -6.20 -11.61 9.32
CA LEU A 187 -6.12 -10.69 8.16
C LEU A 187 -5.14 -9.56 8.43
N PHE A 188 -5.21 -8.95 9.61
CA PHE A 188 -4.37 -7.83 10.01
C PHE A 188 -2.89 -8.23 10.14
N ALA A 189 -2.62 -9.39 10.76
CA ALA A 189 -1.29 -9.97 10.88
C ALA A 189 -0.72 -10.29 9.49
N LYS A 190 -1.50 -10.96 8.63
CA LYS A 190 -1.06 -11.32 7.27
C LYS A 190 -0.73 -10.08 6.43
N ALA A 191 -1.50 -9.01 6.56
CA ALA A 191 -1.21 -7.75 5.88
C ALA A 191 0.17 -7.19 6.28
N GLY A 192 0.46 -7.15 7.59
CA GLY A 192 1.77 -6.72 8.11
C GLY A 192 2.93 -7.62 7.67
N GLU A 193 2.76 -8.95 7.73
CA GLU A 193 3.74 -9.91 7.22
C GLU A 193 4.09 -9.68 5.74
N LEU A 194 3.08 -9.32 4.94
CA LEU A 194 3.23 -9.01 3.52
C LEU A 194 3.64 -7.55 3.25
N GLY A 195 3.89 -6.75 4.30
CA GLY A 195 4.31 -5.35 4.19
C GLY A 195 3.22 -4.41 3.64
N ALA A 196 1.95 -4.80 3.72
CA ALA A 196 0.82 -3.99 3.29
C ALA A 196 0.19 -3.26 4.49
N PRO A 197 0.01 -1.92 4.43
CA PRO A 197 -0.73 -1.19 5.45
C PRO A 197 -2.21 -1.61 5.44
N VAL A 198 -2.87 -1.40 6.58
CA VAL A 198 -4.31 -1.57 6.72
C VAL A 198 -4.98 -0.21 6.91
N GLY A 199 -5.70 0.24 5.88
CA GLY A 199 -6.63 1.36 5.95
C GLY A 199 -7.93 0.95 6.64
N ILE A 200 -8.39 1.70 7.64
CA ILE A 200 -9.60 1.38 8.40
C ILE A 200 -10.66 2.46 8.15
N MET A 201 -11.78 2.06 7.53
CA MET A 201 -12.91 2.94 7.26
C MET A 201 -13.93 2.90 8.40
N THR A 202 -13.75 3.77 9.40
CA THR A 202 -14.65 3.89 10.56
C THR A 202 -15.90 4.71 10.26
N MET A 203 -16.70 4.32 9.25
CA MET A 203 -17.83 5.13 8.73
C MET A 203 -18.86 5.59 9.79
N LYS A 204 -19.01 4.83 10.89
CA LYS A 204 -19.90 5.16 12.02
C LYS A 204 -19.21 5.99 13.13
N GLY A 205 -18.02 6.52 12.85
CA GLY A 205 -17.16 7.25 13.78
C GLY A 205 -16.12 6.35 14.45
N ILE A 206 -14.89 6.87 14.62
CA ILE A 206 -13.77 6.13 15.24
C ILE A 206 -14.04 5.67 16.68
N GLY A 207 -14.89 6.38 17.44
CA GLY A 207 -15.14 6.08 18.85
C GLY A 207 -15.68 4.68 19.12
N LEU A 208 -16.38 4.08 18.15
CA LEU A 208 -16.89 2.71 18.24
C LEU A 208 -15.80 1.65 18.08
N TYR A 209 -14.68 1.99 17.45
CA TYR A 209 -13.67 1.05 16.97
C TYR A 209 -12.28 1.29 17.57
N ILE A 210 -12.05 2.43 18.26
CA ILE A 210 -10.72 2.84 18.72
C ILE A 210 -10.04 1.77 19.58
N GLN A 211 -10.78 1.12 20.49
CA GLN A 211 -10.24 0.07 21.35
C GLN A 211 -9.76 -1.14 20.54
N GLU A 212 -10.51 -1.53 19.51
CA GLU A 212 -10.13 -2.64 18.62
C GLU A 212 -8.91 -2.27 17.77
N ILE A 213 -8.82 -1.03 17.29
CA ILE A 213 -7.67 -0.52 16.53
C ILE A 213 -6.42 -0.50 17.41
N GLU A 214 -6.52 0.02 18.64
CA GLU A 214 -5.42 0.02 19.60
C GLU A 214 -4.94 -1.38 19.96
N GLU A 215 -5.86 -2.33 20.10
CA GLU A 215 -5.56 -3.74 20.35
C GLU A 215 -4.83 -4.38 19.16
N LEU A 216 -5.32 -4.19 17.93
CA LEU A 216 -4.64 -4.67 16.72
C LEU A 216 -3.24 -4.09 16.56
N CYS A 217 -3.05 -2.78 16.76
CA CYS A 217 -1.74 -2.13 16.69
C CYS A 217 -0.77 -2.63 17.76
N ARG A 218 -1.26 -2.95 18.96
CA ARG A 218 -0.44 -3.47 20.07
C ARG A 218 0.01 -4.90 19.81
N ASP A 219 -0.90 -5.73 19.32
CA ASP A 219 -0.65 -7.16 19.12
C ASP A 219 0.11 -7.44 17.82
N TYR A 220 0.00 -6.56 16.81
CA TYR A 220 0.66 -6.68 15.51
C TYR A 220 1.37 -5.38 15.11
N PRO A 221 2.47 -5.02 15.81
CA PRO A 221 3.14 -3.72 15.62
C PRO A 221 3.82 -3.54 14.25
N GLU A 222 4.03 -4.62 13.49
CA GLU A 222 4.57 -4.55 12.13
C GLU A 222 3.53 -4.09 11.09
N THR A 223 2.24 -4.19 11.41
CA THR A 223 1.16 -3.75 10.51
C THR A 223 0.93 -2.25 10.67
N THR A 224 1.28 -1.48 9.64
CA THR A 224 1.00 -0.03 9.61
C THR A 224 -0.49 0.22 9.43
N VAL A 225 -1.08 1.10 10.25
CA VAL A 225 -2.49 1.51 10.14
C VAL A 225 -2.62 2.87 9.46
N ILE A 226 -3.60 2.97 8.56
CA ILE A 226 -4.08 4.21 7.96
C ILE A 226 -5.54 4.39 8.39
N LEU A 227 -5.95 5.62 8.70
CA LEU A 227 -7.34 5.91 9.05
C LEU A 227 -7.99 6.69 7.91
N ASP A 228 -8.99 6.08 7.27
CA ASP A 228 -9.66 6.70 6.14
C ASP A 228 -10.50 7.90 6.60
N HIS A 229 -10.68 8.91 5.73
CA HIS A 229 -11.64 10.00 5.92
C HIS A 229 -11.50 10.76 7.25
N MET A 230 -10.27 11.08 7.67
CA MET A 230 -10.00 11.70 8.98
C MET A 230 -10.62 10.89 10.14
N ALA A 231 -10.64 9.56 9.98
CA ALA A 231 -11.26 8.58 10.87
C ALA A 231 -12.75 8.78 11.16
N PHE A 232 -13.46 9.58 10.34
CA PHE A 232 -14.82 10.05 10.65
C PHE A 232 -14.90 10.68 12.05
N CYS A 233 -13.82 11.35 12.47
CA CYS A 233 -13.82 12.15 13.68
C CYS A 233 -14.75 13.34 13.52
N LYS A 234 -15.41 13.74 14.61
CA LYS A 234 -16.07 15.04 14.66
C LYS A 234 -15.00 16.13 14.55
N PRO A 235 -15.09 17.05 13.58
CA PRO A 235 -14.15 18.16 13.49
C PRO A 235 -14.18 19.02 14.77
N PRO A 236 -13.05 19.61 15.19
CA PRO A 236 -13.05 20.60 16.26
C PRO A 236 -14.00 21.75 15.91
N THR A 237 -14.76 22.22 16.90
CA THR A 237 -15.57 23.44 16.83
C THR A 237 -14.76 24.66 17.20
#